data_AF-A0A926ZWC7-F1
#
_entry.id   AF-A0A926ZWC7-F1
#
_cell.length_a   1.000
_cell.length_b   1.000
_cell.length_c   1.000
_cell.angle_alpha   90.00
_cell.angle_beta   90.00
_cell.angle_gamma   90.00
#
_symmetry.space_group_name_H-M   'P 1'
#
loop_
_entity.id
_entity.type
_entity.pdbx_description
1 polymer ?
#
loop_
_entity_poly.entity_id
_entity_poly.type
_entity_poly.pdbx_seq_one_letter_code
_entity_poly.pdbx_strand_id
1 'polypeptide(L)'
;MSKPEMDLQAIREKLLYQRQQYGPSAAEEAPVDWSYSRPQPSIPATPSPATPSPQLVNAVETLQQRSTQGTAGQPPLAPDTAGWSPDLVAQISIHQQRLQAIVEQINDLSDRQERAMLEMKTVAERLDLEQRRQQRYEAQTGLAQSLPLVVSYEEAIVAAAEQDDQGNIVLTYRTADLHQADREATRLAQTLRDRNRPRFKSPQPSFNEPGLSTLLAEPLDALSGLWQWACDLAPAILSQNKAPASPTRPQRSSFTLLDGVIWFGGGVIGRLALNLVLAAYPGLWSLAVAAVTGMTAYALYRATLAPRLEFGLAYRVLLAVSGLIVGGRLF
;
A
#
# COMPACT_ATOMS: atom_id res chain seq x y z
N MET A 1 51.74 -27.50 -34.72
CA MET A 1 50.91 -27.05 -33.57
C MET A 1 50.84 -25.53 -33.60
N SER A 2 49.76 -24.99 -34.17
CA SER A 2 49.36 -23.57 -34.12
C SER A 2 48.11 -23.39 -35.00
N LYS A 3 46.90 -23.56 -34.44
CA LYS A 3 45.60 -23.19 -35.06
C LYS A 3 44.38 -23.39 -34.13
N PRO A 4 44.28 -22.66 -33.00
CA PRO A 4 42.95 -22.37 -32.44
C PRO A 4 42.62 -20.88 -32.31
N GLU A 5 43.54 -19.94 -32.55
CA GLU A 5 43.25 -18.50 -32.39
C GLU A 5 42.41 -17.89 -33.52
N MET A 6 42.45 -18.48 -34.73
CA MET A 6 41.75 -17.94 -35.90
C MET A 6 40.22 -18.05 -35.81
N ASP A 7 39.70 -19.07 -35.10
CA ASP A 7 38.25 -19.28 -35.00
C ASP A 7 37.57 -18.35 -33.99
N LEU A 8 38.27 -17.92 -32.94
CA LEU A 8 37.68 -17.01 -31.95
C LEU A 8 37.41 -15.62 -32.52
N GLN A 9 38.25 -15.14 -33.44
CA GLN A 9 38.03 -13.87 -34.12
C GLN A 9 36.83 -13.94 -35.08
N ALA A 10 36.72 -15.02 -35.85
CA ALA A 10 35.60 -15.24 -36.77
C ALA A 10 34.26 -15.34 -36.03
N ILE A 11 34.22 -16.01 -34.87
CA ILE A 11 33.02 -16.08 -34.02
C ILE A 11 32.64 -14.69 -33.48
N ARG A 12 33.63 -13.88 -33.10
CA ARG A 12 33.40 -12.52 -32.56
C ARG A 12 32.84 -11.58 -33.61
N GLU A 13 33.39 -11.61 -34.83
CA GLU A 13 32.88 -10.83 -35.96
C GLU A 13 31.48 -11.27 -36.35
N LYS A 14 31.21 -12.58 -36.36
CA LYS A 14 29.89 -13.12 -36.70
C LYS A 14 28.81 -12.72 -35.68
N LEU A 15 29.14 -12.69 -34.38
CA LEU A 15 28.23 -12.20 -33.33
C LEU A 15 28.00 -10.69 -33.41
N LEU A 16 29.02 -9.90 -33.76
CA LEU A 16 28.88 -8.46 -33.96
C LEU A 16 28.00 -8.14 -35.17
N TYR A 17 28.20 -8.87 -36.28
CA TYR A 17 27.37 -8.74 -37.47
C TYR A 17 25.91 -9.10 -37.19
N GLN A 18 25.67 -10.18 -36.45
CA GLN A 18 24.32 -10.60 -36.07
C GLN A 18 23.64 -9.56 -35.16
N ARG A 19 24.36 -8.96 -34.21
CA ARG A 19 23.82 -7.90 -33.34
C ARG A 19 23.42 -6.64 -34.11
N GLN A 20 24.16 -6.27 -35.16
CA GLN A 20 23.82 -5.13 -36.01
C GLN A 20 22.65 -5.44 -36.95
N GLN A 21 22.56 -6.67 -37.44
CA GLN A 21 21.48 -7.10 -38.33
C GLN A 21 20.14 -7.22 -37.61
N TYR A 22 20.14 -7.50 -36.30
CA TYR A 22 18.97 -7.50 -35.43
C TYR A 22 18.89 -6.26 -34.52
N GLY A 23 19.40 -5.12 -34.99
CA GLY A 23 19.29 -3.85 -34.27
C GLY A 23 17.83 -3.52 -33.86
N PRO A 24 17.63 -2.70 -32.81
CA PRO A 24 16.37 -2.54 -32.06
C PRO A 24 15.18 -1.92 -32.84
N SER A 25 15.29 -1.76 -34.15
CA SER A 25 14.36 -0.97 -34.95
C SER A 25 12.98 -1.60 -35.19
N ALA A 26 12.77 -2.87 -34.84
CA ALA A 26 11.46 -3.54 -35.00
C ALA A 26 10.70 -3.76 -33.68
N ALA A 27 11.34 -3.54 -32.52
CA ALA A 27 10.71 -3.67 -31.21
C ALA A 27 10.29 -2.33 -30.60
N GLU A 28 10.76 -1.20 -31.15
CA GLU A 28 10.44 0.16 -30.68
C GLU A 28 9.19 0.77 -31.35
N GLU A 29 8.70 0.20 -32.46
CA GLU A 29 7.57 0.73 -33.23
C GLU A 29 6.28 -0.10 -33.16
N ALA A 30 6.24 -1.16 -32.35
CA ALA A 30 4.94 -1.71 -31.97
C ALA A 30 4.36 -0.79 -30.89
N PRO A 31 3.32 0.04 -31.15
CA PRO A 31 2.60 0.71 -30.09
C PRO A 31 1.94 -0.38 -29.25
N VAL A 32 2.66 -0.86 -28.25
CA VAL A 32 2.06 -1.61 -27.15
C VAL A 32 1.26 -0.56 -26.40
N ASP A 33 -0.03 -0.50 -26.73
CA ASP A 33 -1.00 0.38 -26.12
C ASP A 33 -1.18 -0.06 -24.65
N TRP A 34 -0.25 0.37 -23.79
CA TRP A 34 -0.33 0.23 -22.34
C TRP A 34 -1.43 1.13 -21.75
N SER A 35 -2.20 1.86 -22.58
CA SER A 35 -3.39 2.55 -22.13
C SER A 35 -4.53 1.54 -21.88
N TYR A 36 -4.35 0.74 -20.82
CA TYR A 36 -5.49 0.34 -20.00
C TYR A 36 -6.07 1.60 -19.35
N SER A 37 -6.73 2.42 -20.18
CA SER A 37 -7.67 3.44 -19.79
C SER A 37 -8.80 2.69 -19.08
N ARG A 38 -8.68 2.55 -17.75
CA ARG A 38 -9.73 2.00 -16.90
C ARG A 38 -11.01 2.80 -17.19
N PRO A 39 -12.07 2.21 -17.75
CA PRO A 39 -13.32 2.92 -17.98
C PRO A 39 -13.84 3.44 -16.63
N GLN A 40 -14.07 4.75 -16.60
CA GLN A 40 -14.61 5.49 -15.47
C GLN A 40 -16.02 4.93 -15.14
N PRO A 41 -16.33 4.61 -13.87
CA PRO A 41 -17.58 3.95 -13.53
C PRO A 41 -18.74 4.96 -13.49
N SER A 42 -19.55 4.98 -14.53
CA SER A 42 -20.96 5.38 -14.45
C SER A 42 -21.76 4.19 -13.90
N ILE A 43 -22.44 4.38 -12.77
CA ILE A 43 -23.35 3.40 -12.15
C ILE A 43 -24.81 3.82 -12.46
N PRO A 44 -25.80 2.93 -12.65
CA PRO A 44 -25.75 1.48 -12.90
C PRO A 44 -26.52 1.06 -14.18
N ALA A 45 -25.91 0.21 -14.99
CA ALA A 45 -26.61 -0.97 -15.49
C ALA A 45 -25.75 -2.17 -15.09
N THR A 46 -26.39 -3.16 -14.49
CA THR A 46 -25.87 -4.45 -14.00
C THR A 46 -24.53 -4.89 -14.63
N PRO A 47 -23.48 -5.15 -13.82
CA PRO A 47 -22.21 -5.65 -14.34
C PRO A 47 -22.38 -7.12 -14.77
N SER A 48 -22.32 -7.32 -16.07
CA SER A 48 -22.04 -8.65 -16.64
C SER A 48 -20.56 -8.96 -16.38
N PRO A 49 -20.20 -10.16 -15.91
CA PRO A 49 -18.81 -10.56 -15.70
C PRO A 49 -18.07 -10.42 -17.03
N ALA A 50 -16.96 -9.68 -17.04
CA ALA A 50 -16.09 -9.55 -18.20
C ALA A 50 -15.51 -10.94 -18.50
N THR A 51 -16.20 -11.64 -19.39
CA THR A 51 -15.75 -12.91 -19.95
C THR A 51 -14.42 -12.67 -20.65
N PRO A 52 -13.37 -13.45 -20.32
CA PRO A 52 -12.15 -13.48 -21.13
C PRO A 52 -12.53 -13.65 -22.60
N SER A 53 -11.81 -12.96 -23.50
CA SER A 53 -12.11 -12.98 -24.93
C SER A 53 -12.27 -14.44 -25.38
N PRO A 54 -13.42 -14.82 -25.98
CA PRO A 54 -13.77 -16.22 -26.22
C PRO A 54 -12.75 -16.92 -27.12
N GLN A 55 -12.00 -16.16 -27.90
CA GLN A 55 -10.93 -16.66 -28.75
C GLN A 55 -9.72 -17.18 -27.95
N LEU A 56 -9.35 -16.52 -26.84
CA LEU A 56 -8.20 -16.92 -26.03
C LEU A 56 -8.55 -18.10 -25.12
N VAL A 57 -9.76 -18.11 -24.56
CA VAL A 57 -10.29 -19.28 -23.84
C VAL A 57 -10.41 -20.49 -24.77
N ASN A 58 -10.97 -20.31 -25.97
CA ASN A 58 -11.07 -21.41 -26.94
C ASN A 58 -9.69 -21.89 -27.40
N ALA A 59 -8.69 -21.01 -27.55
CA ALA A 59 -7.33 -21.42 -27.94
C ALA A 59 -6.65 -22.24 -26.84
N VAL A 60 -6.77 -21.82 -25.58
CA VAL A 60 -6.22 -22.56 -24.43
C VAL A 60 -6.97 -23.88 -24.24
N GLU A 61 -8.29 -23.87 -24.35
CA GLU A 61 -9.14 -25.06 -24.18
C GLU A 61 -8.94 -26.06 -25.33
N THR A 62 -8.73 -25.61 -26.57
CA THR A 62 -8.40 -26.50 -27.71
C THR A 62 -7.00 -27.10 -27.61
N LEU A 63 -6.02 -26.36 -27.07
CA LEU A 63 -4.69 -26.91 -26.78
C LEU A 63 -4.73 -27.92 -25.63
N GLN A 64 -5.51 -27.64 -24.59
CA GLN A 64 -5.68 -28.52 -23.43
C GLN A 64 -6.54 -29.75 -23.75
N GLN A 65 -7.54 -29.64 -24.64
CA GLN A 65 -8.26 -30.78 -25.17
C GLN A 65 -7.39 -31.63 -26.09
N ARG A 66 -6.50 -31.06 -26.90
CA ARG A 66 -5.55 -31.85 -27.70
C ARG A 66 -4.53 -32.60 -26.85
N SER A 67 -4.06 -31.99 -25.76
CA SER A 67 -3.11 -32.66 -24.87
C SER A 67 -3.74 -33.80 -24.07
N THR A 68 -5.04 -33.70 -23.75
CA THR A 68 -5.77 -34.73 -23.00
C THR A 68 -6.40 -35.80 -23.89
N GLN A 69 -6.87 -35.46 -25.09
CA GLN A 69 -7.45 -36.44 -26.04
C GLN A 69 -6.41 -37.34 -26.70
N GLY A 70 -5.12 -36.98 -26.68
CA GLY A 70 -4.04 -37.89 -27.09
C GLY A 70 -3.89 -39.12 -26.19
N THR A 71 -4.55 -39.16 -25.02
CA THR A 71 -4.30 -40.18 -23.99
C THR A 71 -5.50 -41.09 -23.70
N ALA A 72 -6.70 -40.81 -24.24
CA ALA A 72 -7.94 -41.45 -23.78
C ALA A 72 -8.42 -42.69 -24.56
N GLY A 73 -7.64 -43.23 -25.50
CA GLY A 73 -8.09 -44.33 -26.39
C GLY A 73 -7.29 -45.63 -26.31
N GLN A 74 -6.19 -45.68 -25.56
CA GLN A 74 -5.32 -46.85 -25.52
C GLN A 74 -5.59 -47.65 -24.24
N PRO A 75 -5.92 -48.96 -24.34
CA PRO A 75 -6.05 -49.81 -23.18
C PRO A 75 -4.75 -49.80 -22.37
N PRO A 76 -4.79 -50.03 -21.04
CA PRO A 76 -3.63 -49.96 -20.17
C PRO A 76 -2.70 -51.14 -20.45
N LEU A 77 -1.92 -51.02 -21.53
CA LEU A 77 -0.67 -51.73 -21.69
C LEU A 77 0.24 -51.23 -20.57
N ALA A 78 0.77 -52.16 -19.79
CA ALA A 78 1.77 -51.89 -18.77
C ALA A 78 2.80 -50.90 -19.33
N PRO A 79 3.24 -49.90 -18.54
CA PRO A 79 4.19 -48.91 -19.02
C PRO A 79 5.51 -49.62 -19.38
N ASP A 80 5.69 -49.95 -20.65
CA ASP A 80 6.97 -50.31 -21.23
C ASP A 80 7.85 -49.05 -21.20
N THR A 81 8.38 -48.73 -20.02
CA THR A 81 9.44 -47.74 -19.79
C THR A 81 10.77 -48.14 -20.43
N ALA A 82 10.81 -49.25 -21.18
CA ALA A 82 12.03 -49.85 -21.71
C ALA A 82 12.54 -49.24 -23.04
N GLY A 83 11.88 -48.22 -23.59
CA GLY A 83 12.16 -47.74 -24.95
C GLY A 83 12.59 -46.28 -25.11
N TRP A 84 12.80 -45.52 -24.04
CA TRP A 84 13.29 -44.14 -24.20
C TRP A 84 14.75 -44.22 -24.64
N SER A 85 15.02 -43.81 -25.89
CA SER A 85 16.40 -43.77 -26.37
C SER A 85 17.22 -42.85 -25.46
N PRO A 86 18.42 -43.25 -25.05
CA PRO A 86 19.28 -42.44 -24.17
C PRO A 86 19.55 -41.05 -24.75
N ASP A 87 19.54 -40.92 -26.09
CA ASP A 87 19.68 -39.66 -26.81
C ASP A 87 18.52 -38.69 -26.54
N LEU A 88 17.27 -39.18 -26.41
CA LEU A 88 16.11 -38.33 -26.15
C LEU A 88 16.17 -37.77 -24.72
N VAL A 89 16.57 -38.60 -23.74
CA VAL A 89 16.75 -38.16 -22.35
C VAL A 89 17.85 -37.09 -22.27
N ALA A 90 18.97 -37.28 -22.99
CA ALA A 90 20.03 -36.29 -23.08
C ALA A 90 19.54 -34.98 -23.71
N GLN A 91 18.78 -35.03 -24.82
CA GLN A 91 18.21 -33.82 -25.41
C GLN A 91 17.25 -33.08 -24.47
N ILE A 92 16.37 -33.80 -23.77
CA ILE A 92 15.44 -33.19 -22.80
C ILE A 92 16.21 -32.46 -21.70
N SER A 93 17.27 -33.07 -21.14
CA SER A 93 18.10 -32.41 -20.13
C SER A 93 18.77 -31.13 -20.63
N ILE A 94 19.23 -31.10 -21.90
CA ILE A 94 19.82 -29.90 -22.50
C ILE A 94 18.79 -28.79 -22.64
N HIS A 95 17.57 -29.13 -23.07
CA HIS A 95 16.48 -28.16 -23.18
C HIS A 95 16.04 -27.61 -21.82
N GLN A 96 15.96 -28.46 -20.80
CA GLN A 96 15.66 -28.05 -19.42
C GLN A 96 16.74 -27.12 -18.87
N GLN A 97 18.02 -27.45 -19.06
CA GLN A 97 19.12 -26.61 -18.60
C GLN A 97 19.12 -25.24 -19.30
N ARG A 98 18.82 -25.20 -20.61
CA ARG A 98 18.69 -23.95 -21.35
C ARG A 98 17.51 -23.11 -20.86
N LEU A 99 16.39 -23.75 -20.53
CA LEU A 99 15.20 -23.08 -19.99
C LEU A 99 15.52 -22.45 -18.62
N GLN A 100 16.22 -23.18 -17.75
CA GLN A 100 16.68 -22.67 -16.46
C GLN A 100 17.60 -21.45 -16.61
N ALA A 101 18.56 -21.51 -17.55
CA ALA A 101 19.44 -20.37 -17.82
C ALA A 101 18.65 -19.12 -18.29
N ILE A 102 17.58 -19.30 -19.06
CA ILE A 102 16.70 -18.19 -19.49
C ILE A 102 15.92 -17.64 -18.29
N VAL A 103 15.44 -18.48 -17.38
CA VAL A 103 14.76 -18.05 -16.15
C VAL A 103 15.67 -17.20 -15.28
N GLU A 104 16.90 -17.67 -15.04
CA GLU A 104 17.91 -16.91 -14.30
C GLU A 104 18.17 -15.57 -14.98
N GLN A 105 18.28 -15.54 -16.32
CA GLN A 105 18.48 -14.30 -17.07
C GLN A 105 17.30 -13.32 -16.95
N ILE A 106 16.05 -13.80 -16.94
CA ILE A 106 14.86 -12.97 -16.76
C ILE A 106 14.87 -12.36 -15.36
N ASN A 107 15.18 -13.16 -14.34
CA ASN A 107 15.22 -12.69 -12.96
C ASN A 107 16.36 -11.67 -12.75
N ASP A 108 17.54 -11.91 -13.34
CA ASP A 108 18.66 -10.95 -13.34
C ASP A 108 18.30 -9.61 -13.99
N LEU A 109 17.59 -9.65 -15.13
CA LEU A 109 17.14 -8.43 -15.83
C LEU A 109 16.12 -7.68 -14.99
N SER A 110 15.22 -8.41 -14.36
CA SER A 110 14.17 -7.88 -13.49
C SER A 110 14.77 -7.17 -12.27
N ASP A 111 15.77 -7.76 -11.64
CA ASP A 111 16.51 -7.13 -10.54
C ASP A 111 17.25 -5.86 -10.99
N ARG A 112 17.80 -5.83 -12.22
CA ARG A 112 18.42 -4.61 -12.78
C ARG A 112 17.40 -3.52 -13.06
N GLN A 113 16.23 -3.87 -13.58
CA GLN A 113 15.13 -2.93 -13.79
C GLN A 113 14.66 -2.34 -12.45
N GLU A 114 14.50 -3.17 -11.43
CA GLU A 114 14.13 -2.74 -10.08
C GLU A 114 15.15 -1.74 -9.50
N ARG A 115 16.46 -2.00 -9.66
CA ARG A 115 17.52 -1.04 -9.26
C ARG A 115 17.44 0.27 -10.03
N ALA A 116 17.23 0.23 -11.34
CA ALA A 116 17.10 1.45 -12.15
C ALA A 116 15.87 2.29 -11.73
N MET A 117 14.75 1.65 -11.37
CA MET A 117 13.58 2.35 -10.86
C MET A 117 13.82 2.97 -9.48
N LEU A 118 14.59 2.30 -8.61
CA LEU A 118 15.04 2.89 -7.34
C LEU A 118 15.92 4.12 -7.56
N GLU A 119 16.88 4.05 -8.49
CA GLU A 119 17.69 5.21 -8.85
C GLU A 119 16.82 6.36 -9.35
N MET A 120 15.86 6.09 -10.23
CA MET A 120 14.91 7.08 -10.73
C MET A 120 14.07 7.72 -9.62
N LYS A 121 13.63 6.94 -8.61
CA LYS A 121 12.94 7.45 -7.42
C LYS A 121 13.84 8.41 -6.65
N THR A 122 15.09 8.04 -6.38
CA THR A 122 16.02 8.92 -5.63
C THR A 122 16.31 10.23 -6.36
N VAL A 123 16.41 10.20 -7.69
CA VAL A 123 16.60 11.41 -8.51
C VAL A 123 15.36 12.30 -8.46
N ALA A 124 14.16 11.73 -8.56
CA ALA A 124 12.93 12.50 -8.49
C ALA A 124 12.70 13.11 -7.10
N GLU A 125 12.98 12.39 -6.02
CA GLU A 125 12.93 12.93 -4.66
C GLU A 125 13.90 14.10 -4.47
N ARG A 126 15.12 13.97 -5.01
CA ARG A 126 16.09 15.07 -5.00
C ARG A 126 15.61 16.27 -5.79
N LEU A 127 15.02 16.04 -6.97
CA LEU A 127 14.47 17.09 -7.81
C LEU A 127 13.30 17.80 -7.11
N ASP A 128 12.40 17.08 -6.43
CA ASP A 128 11.31 17.67 -5.65
C ASP A 128 11.87 18.55 -4.51
N LEU A 129 12.91 18.10 -3.81
CA LEU A 129 13.56 18.92 -2.77
C LEU A 129 14.19 20.21 -3.34
N GLU A 130 14.87 20.12 -4.47
CA GLU A 130 15.46 21.28 -5.16
C GLU A 130 14.37 22.24 -5.67
N GLN A 131 13.29 21.71 -6.23
CA GLN A 131 12.13 22.48 -6.68
C GLN A 131 11.45 23.20 -5.50
N ARG A 132 11.26 22.54 -4.36
CA ARG A 132 10.72 23.17 -3.14
C ARG A 132 11.62 24.28 -2.61
N ARG A 133 12.94 24.15 -2.74
CA ARG A 133 13.89 25.23 -2.40
C ARG A 133 13.72 26.40 -3.36
N GLN A 134 13.65 26.14 -4.66
CA GLN A 134 13.45 27.16 -5.69
C GLN A 134 12.12 27.91 -5.51
N GLN A 135 11.02 27.20 -5.25
CA GLN A 135 9.72 27.81 -4.98
C GLN A 135 9.75 28.78 -3.79
N ARG A 136 10.58 28.54 -2.76
CA ARG A 136 10.74 29.49 -1.65
C ARG A 136 11.44 30.77 -2.09
N TYR A 137 12.37 30.70 -3.05
CA TYR A 137 13.00 31.88 -3.63
C TYR A 137 12.04 32.59 -4.60
N GLU A 138 11.32 31.86 -5.45
CA GLU A 138 10.35 32.42 -6.39
C GLU A 138 9.18 33.10 -5.69
N ALA A 139 8.73 32.58 -4.54
CA ALA A 139 7.74 33.25 -3.69
C ALA A 139 8.21 34.63 -3.19
N GLN A 140 9.51 34.88 -3.16
CA GLN A 140 10.09 36.19 -2.80
C GLN A 140 10.24 37.10 -4.02
N THR A 141 10.48 36.56 -5.22
CA THR A 141 10.72 37.32 -6.46
C THR A 141 9.50 37.47 -7.38
N GLY A 142 8.41 36.73 -7.15
CA GLY A 142 7.14 36.89 -7.87
C GLY A 142 7.11 36.34 -9.31
N LEU A 143 8.15 35.62 -9.74
CA LEU A 143 8.26 35.02 -11.08
C LEU A 143 8.23 33.50 -10.94
N ALA A 144 7.04 32.89 -10.99
CA ALA A 144 6.88 31.44 -10.83
C ALA A 144 6.54 30.74 -12.14
N GLN A 145 7.37 29.78 -12.55
CA GLN A 145 7.03 28.74 -13.53
C GLN A 145 7.39 27.38 -12.94
N SER A 146 6.43 26.75 -12.27
CA SER A 146 6.62 25.38 -11.76
C SER A 146 6.27 24.37 -12.85
N LEU A 147 7.25 23.60 -13.32
CA LEU A 147 7.00 22.39 -14.10
C LEU A 147 6.56 21.27 -13.13
N PRO A 148 5.38 20.64 -13.34
CA PRO A 148 4.95 19.52 -12.52
C PRO A 148 5.74 18.26 -12.92
N LEU A 149 6.60 17.76 -12.04
CA LEU A 149 7.16 16.42 -12.17
C LEU A 149 6.16 15.42 -11.57
N VAL A 150 5.42 14.71 -12.42
CA VAL A 150 4.51 13.64 -11.98
C VAL A 150 5.11 12.31 -12.42
N VAL A 151 5.80 11.63 -11.51
CA VAL A 151 6.23 10.25 -11.72
C VAL A 151 5.47 9.37 -10.73
N SER A 152 4.66 8.44 -11.24
CA SER A 152 3.94 7.46 -10.43
C SER A 152 4.76 6.18 -10.35
N TYR A 153 5.28 5.88 -9.17
CA TYR A 153 6.06 4.66 -8.91
C TYR A 153 5.21 3.51 -8.35
N GLU A 154 3.97 3.81 -7.93
CA GLU A 154 3.09 2.86 -7.23
C GLU A 154 2.60 1.71 -8.12
N GLU A 155 2.67 1.88 -9.44
CA GLU A 155 2.18 0.92 -10.43
C GLU A 155 3.32 0.22 -11.21
N ALA A 156 4.56 0.30 -10.74
CA ALA A 156 5.69 -0.35 -11.38
C ALA A 156 5.60 -1.89 -11.25
N ILE A 157 5.56 -2.58 -12.39
CA ILE A 157 5.48 -4.04 -12.49
C ILE A 157 6.73 -4.56 -13.16
N VAL A 158 7.30 -5.65 -12.61
CA VAL A 158 8.47 -6.34 -13.16
C VAL A 158 8.11 -7.80 -13.41
N ALA A 159 8.65 -8.37 -14.48
CA ALA A 159 8.50 -9.80 -14.75
C ALA A 159 9.26 -10.62 -13.68
N ALA A 160 8.78 -11.83 -13.41
CA ALA A 160 9.49 -12.81 -12.61
C ALA A 160 9.25 -14.18 -13.23
N ALA A 161 10.25 -15.03 -13.25
CA ALA A 161 10.10 -16.41 -13.66
C ALA A 161 10.28 -17.31 -12.44
N GLU A 162 9.23 -18.05 -12.09
CA GLU A 162 9.17 -18.95 -10.95
C GLU A 162 8.97 -20.38 -11.44
N GLN A 163 9.56 -21.33 -10.72
CA GLN A 163 9.31 -22.75 -10.96
C GLN A 163 8.24 -23.21 -9.95
N ASP A 164 7.17 -23.82 -10.44
CA ASP A 164 6.13 -24.38 -9.58
C ASP A 164 6.58 -25.69 -8.91
N ASP A 165 5.80 -26.18 -7.94
CA ASP A 165 6.08 -27.44 -7.23
C ASP A 165 6.12 -28.67 -8.15
N GLN A 166 5.59 -28.55 -9.37
CA GLN A 166 5.56 -29.60 -10.40
C GLN A 166 6.75 -29.51 -11.35
N GLY A 167 7.62 -28.52 -11.18
CA GLY A 167 8.78 -28.28 -12.02
C GLY A 167 8.48 -27.52 -13.32
N ASN A 168 7.25 -27.08 -13.55
CA ASN A 168 6.90 -26.20 -14.66
C ASN A 168 7.40 -24.78 -14.38
N ILE A 169 7.78 -24.08 -15.45
CA ILE A 169 8.23 -22.71 -15.37
C ILE A 169 7.06 -21.79 -15.71
N VAL A 170 6.70 -20.93 -14.76
CA VAL A 170 5.61 -19.97 -14.89
C VAL A 170 6.20 -18.57 -14.87
N LEU A 171 5.90 -17.80 -15.92
CA LEU A 171 6.22 -16.37 -15.97
C LEU A 171 5.11 -15.62 -15.22
N THR A 172 5.48 -14.99 -14.12
CA THR A 172 4.60 -14.17 -13.29
C THR A 172 5.01 -12.70 -13.36
N TYR A 173 4.17 -11.83 -12.83
CA TYR A 173 4.46 -10.41 -12.69
C TYR A 173 4.37 -10.05 -11.22
N ARG A 174 5.37 -9.33 -10.71
CA ARG A 174 5.37 -8.80 -9.34
C ARG A 174 5.45 -7.29 -9.35
N THR A 175 4.80 -6.64 -8.40
CA THR A 175 4.96 -5.20 -8.17
C THR A 175 6.34 -4.93 -7.60
N ALA A 176 7.09 -3.99 -8.17
CA ALA A 176 8.37 -3.59 -7.62
C ALA A 176 8.16 -2.92 -6.26
N ASP A 177 8.75 -3.47 -5.21
CA ASP A 177 8.62 -2.91 -3.87
C ASP A 177 9.72 -1.87 -3.64
N LEU A 178 9.53 -0.68 -4.22
CA LEU A 178 10.46 0.44 -4.05
C LEU A 178 10.58 0.96 -2.60
N HIS A 179 9.77 0.43 -1.68
CA HIS A 179 9.76 0.79 -0.26
C HIS A 179 10.31 -0.32 0.63
N GLN A 180 10.77 -1.45 0.07
CA GLN A 180 11.32 -2.53 0.87
C GLN A 180 12.51 -2.04 1.71
N ALA A 181 13.46 -1.35 1.08
CA ALA A 181 14.64 -0.81 1.74
C ALA A 181 14.27 0.19 2.86
N ASP A 182 13.26 1.04 2.65
CA ASP A 182 12.77 2.00 3.67
C ASP A 182 12.15 1.27 4.87
N ARG A 183 11.38 0.21 4.61
CA ARG A 183 10.74 -0.60 5.65
C ARG A 183 11.76 -1.38 6.46
N GLU A 184 12.75 -1.97 5.79
CA GLU A 184 13.86 -2.67 6.43
C GLU A 184 14.73 -1.72 7.25
N ALA A 185 15.08 -0.55 6.72
CA ALA A 185 15.80 0.48 7.43
C ALA A 185 15.02 0.97 8.67
N THR A 186 13.70 1.13 8.57
CA THR A 186 12.84 1.52 9.69
C THR A 186 12.80 0.42 10.78
N ARG A 187 12.65 -0.85 10.38
CA ARG A 187 12.70 -1.99 11.31
C ARG A 187 14.06 -2.10 12.00
N LEU A 188 15.14 -1.89 11.26
CA LEU A 188 16.50 -1.89 11.78
C LEU A 188 16.70 -0.72 12.76
N ALA A 189 16.25 0.48 12.41
CA ALA A 189 16.32 1.65 13.28
C ALA A 189 15.50 1.47 14.58
N GLN A 190 14.33 0.86 14.50
CA GLN A 190 13.54 0.50 15.69
C GLN A 190 14.29 -0.51 16.57
N THR A 191 14.83 -1.57 15.95
CA THR A 191 15.63 -2.58 16.67
C THR A 191 16.84 -1.96 17.37
N LEU A 192 17.52 -1.01 16.73
CA LEU A 192 18.63 -0.27 17.34
C LEU A 192 18.18 0.66 18.47
N ARG A 193 17.03 1.34 18.32
CA ARG A 193 16.47 2.19 19.39
C ARG A 193 16.07 1.37 20.61
N ASP A 194 15.45 0.22 20.41
CA ASP A 194 15.06 -0.67 21.51
C ASP A 194 16.28 -1.26 22.22
N ARG A 195 17.32 -1.60 21.47
CA ARG A 195 18.59 -2.09 22.03
C ARG A 195 19.34 -1.00 22.81
N ASN A 196 19.31 0.23 22.31
CA ASN A 196 20.01 1.36 22.95
C ASN A 196 19.16 2.12 23.95
N ARG A 197 17.90 1.75 24.20
CA ARG A 197 17.06 2.43 25.18
C ARG A 197 17.69 2.23 26.56
N PRO A 198 18.33 3.25 27.15
CA PRO A 198 18.95 3.10 28.45
C PRO A 198 17.83 2.74 29.42
N ARG A 199 18.00 1.65 30.18
CA ARG A 199 17.14 1.31 31.33
C ARG A 199 17.35 2.37 32.41
N PHE A 200 16.87 3.58 32.18
CA PHE A 200 16.61 4.51 33.26
C PHE A 200 15.49 3.87 34.08
N LYS A 201 15.87 3.27 35.21
CA LYS A 201 14.94 3.03 36.31
C LYS A 201 14.39 4.41 36.66
N SER A 202 13.21 4.73 36.17
CA SER A 202 12.45 5.85 36.68
C SER A 202 12.35 5.64 38.20
N PRO A 203 12.86 6.56 39.03
CA PRO A 203 12.66 6.45 40.46
C PRO A 203 11.15 6.43 40.70
N GLN A 204 10.66 5.33 41.28
CA GLN A 204 9.28 5.19 41.73
C GLN A 204 8.99 6.36 42.67
N PRO A 205 8.08 7.29 42.35
CA PRO A 205 7.59 8.23 43.33
C PRO A 205 6.77 7.43 44.34
N SER A 206 7.29 7.30 45.56
CA SER A 206 6.56 6.72 46.69
C SER A 206 5.42 7.65 47.08
N PHE A 207 4.20 7.31 46.66
CA PHE A 207 2.97 7.96 47.08
C PHE A 207 2.64 7.56 48.52
N ASN A 208 3.01 8.41 49.48
CA ASN A 208 2.44 8.42 50.82
C ASN A 208 2.17 9.86 51.22
N GLU A 209 0.90 10.29 51.13
CA GLU A 209 0.13 11.02 52.16
C GLU A 209 -1.07 11.79 51.54
N PRO A 210 -2.16 11.98 52.31
CA PRO A 210 -3.50 12.27 51.78
C PRO A 210 -3.85 13.75 51.85
N GLY A 211 -4.19 14.35 50.71
CA GLY A 211 -4.72 15.71 50.63
C GLY A 211 -5.78 15.81 49.55
N LEU A 212 -7.06 15.90 49.92
CA LEU A 212 -8.18 16.06 48.98
C LEU A 212 -8.07 17.31 48.07
N SER A 213 -7.16 18.22 48.35
CA SER A 213 -6.81 19.38 47.51
C SER A 213 -5.87 19.04 46.34
N THR A 214 -5.07 17.97 46.40
CA THR A 214 -4.30 17.49 45.23
C THR A 214 -5.14 16.64 44.27
N LEU A 215 -6.24 16.04 44.75
CA LEU A 215 -7.15 15.24 43.93
C LEU A 215 -7.87 16.02 42.81
N LEU A 216 -8.00 17.36 42.95
CA LEU A 216 -8.56 18.23 41.90
C LEU A 216 -7.49 19.00 41.13
N ALA A 217 -6.30 19.20 41.69
CA ALA A 217 -5.20 19.90 41.01
C ALA A 217 -4.47 19.01 40.00
N GLU A 218 -4.23 17.74 40.34
CA GLU A 218 -3.58 16.78 39.43
C GLU A 218 -4.34 16.54 38.11
N PRO A 219 -5.68 16.36 38.09
CA PRO A 219 -6.37 16.18 36.81
C PRO A 219 -6.34 17.44 35.95
N LEU A 220 -6.32 18.65 36.54
CA LEU A 220 -6.24 19.90 35.79
C LEU A 220 -4.86 20.09 35.14
N ASP A 221 -3.79 19.71 35.82
CA ASP A 221 -2.44 19.73 35.24
C ASP A 221 -2.24 18.62 34.20
N ALA A 222 -2.84 17.44 34.40
CA ALA A 222 -2.86 16.41 33.38
C ALA A 222 -3.66 16.85 32.13
N LEU A 223 -4.79 17.55 32.33
CA LEU A 223 -5.63 18.05 31.23
C LEU A 223 -4.95 19.20 30.49
N SER A 224 -4.24 20.08 31.19
CA SER A 224 -3.48 21.18 30.58
C SER A 224 -2.26 20.66 29.81
N GLY A 225 -1.57 19.65 30.33
CA GLY A 225 -0.48 18.97 29.61
C GLY A 225 -0.98 18.22 28.36
N LEU A 226 -2.15 17.58 28.45
CA LEU A 226 -2.77 16.91 27.30
C LEU A 226 -3.28 17.92 26.27
N TRP A 227 -3.77 19.08 26.71
CA TRP A 227 -4.15 20.20 25.85
C TRP A 227 -2.94 20.84 25.16
N GLN A 228 -1.85 21.07 25.89
CA GLN A 228 -0.60 21.59 25.32
C GLN A 228 -0.01 20.61 24.31
N TRP A 229 0.01 19.31 24.61
CA TRP A 229 0.42 18.28 23.67
C TRP A 229 -0.48 18.24 22.42
N ALA A 230 -1.79 18.39 22.58
CA ALA A 230 -2.73 18.47 21.46
C ALA A 230 -2.52 19.75 20.63
N CYS A 231 -2.26 20.89 21.27
CA CYS A 231 -1.94 22.15 20.61
C CYS A 231 -0.59 22.09 19.87
N ASP A 232 0.42 21.39 20.41
CA ASP A 232 1.72 21.20 19.76
C ASP A 232 1.63 20.27 18.54
N LEU A 233 0.70 19.31 18.55
CA LEU A 233 0.41 18.45 17.40
C LEU A 233 -0.45 19.15 16.34
N ALA A 234 -1.29 20.12 16.71
CA ALA A 234 -2.17 20.82 15.79
C ALA A 234 -1.45 21.42 14.56
N PRO A 235 -0.33 22.18 14.68
CA PRO A 235 0.34 22.78 13.51
C PRO A 235 1.02 21.74 12.60
N ALA A 236 1.50 20.62 13.15
CA ALA A 236 2.07 19.53 12.36
C ALA A 236 1.01 18.80 11.50
N ILE A 237 -0.24 18.81 11.95
CA ILE A 237 -1.36 18.12 11.29
C ILE A 237 -2.12 19.08 10.34
N LEU A 238 -2.30 20.34 10.72
CA LEU A 238 -2.92 21.38 9.87
C LEU A 238 -2.07 21.71 8.64
N SER A 239 -0.75 21.48 8.69
CA SER A 239 0.15 21.67 7.54
C SER A 239 0.08 20.56 6.49
N GLN A 240 -0.50 19.39 6.79
CA GLN A 240 -0.69 18.32 5.78
C GLN A 240 -1.88 18.57 4.84
N ASN A 241 -2.84 19.42 5.18
CA ASN A 241 -4.08 19.60 4.41
C ASN A 241 -4.05 20.75 3.39
N LYS A 242 -2.91 21.39 3.17
CA LYS A 242 -2.76 22.45 2.15
C LYS A 242 -2.20 21.88 0.85
N ALA A 243 -2.83 20.83 0.32
CA ALA A 243 -2.60 20.42 -1.06
C ALA A 243 -3.51 21.26 -1.99
N PRO A 244 -2.98 21.79 -3.11
CA PRO A 244 -3.76 22.60 -4.04
C PRO A 244 -4.90 21.79 -4.65
N ALA A 245 -6.06 22.44 -4.75
CA ALA A 245 -7.33 21.87 -5.17
C ALA A 245 -7.26 21.29 -6.59
N SER A 246 -7.12 19.97 -6.69
CA SER A 246 -7.43 19.21 -7.90
C SER A 246 -8.94 18.91 -7.94
N PRO A 247 -9.59 19.03 -9.11
CA PRO A 247 -11.04 18.85 -9.21
C PRO A 247 -11.45 17.38 -8.99
N THR A 248 -12.13 17.17 -7.85
CA THR A 248 -13.29 16.29 -7.65
C THR A 248 -13.25 14.88 -8.26
N ARG A 249 -12.62 13.97 -7.50
CA ARG A 249 -13.07 12.58 -7.38
C ARG A 249 -13.86 12.46 -6.07
N PRO A 250 -15.01 11.76 -5.99
CA PRO A 250 -15.74 11.59 -4.74
C PRO A 250 -14.87 10.82 -3.74
N GLN A 251 -14.24 11.57 -2.85
CA GLN A 251 -13.38 11.06 -1.80
C GLN A 251 -14.28 10.28 -0.84
N ARG A 252 -14.15 8.94 -0.84
CA ARG A 252 -14.70 8.12 0.24
C ARG A 252 -14.07 8.66 1.52
N SER A 253 -14.89 9.15 2.45
CA SER A 253 -14.45 9.66 3.74
C SER A 253 -13.78 8.54 4.53
N SER A 254 -12.48 8.37 4.36
CA SER A 254 -11.68 7.49 5.19
C SER A 254 -11.63 8.07 6.59
N PHE A 255 -12.01 7.27 7.56
CA PHE A 255 -11.96 7.65 8.96
C PHE A 255 -10.50 7.92 9.33
N THR A 256 -10.16 9.17 9.62
CA THR A 256 -8.81 9.52 10.06
C THR A 256 -8.72 9.36 11.58
N LEU A 257 -7.56 8.93 12.07
CA LEU A 257 -7.29 8.88 13.53
C LEU A 257 -7.59 10.22 14.22
N LEU A 258 -7.35 11.32 13.51
CA LEU A 258 -7.66 12.68 13.96
C LEU A 258 -9.14 12.87 14.23
N ASP A 259 -10.00 12.42 13.31
CA ASP A 259 -11.45 12.47 13.47
C ASP A 259 -11.83 11.72 14.75
N GLY A 260 -11.23 10.56 14.99
CA GLY A 260 -11.44 9.81 16.23
C GLY A 260 -11.06 10.57 17.50
N VAL A 261 -9.90 11.23 17.51
CA VAL A 261 -9.47 12.04 18.65
C VAL A 261 -10.39 13.23 18.88
N ILE A 262 -10.87 13.90 17.82
CA ILE A 262 -11.78 15.04 17.92
C ILE A 262 -13.13 14.60 18.50
N TRP A 263 -13.72 13.50 18.02
CA TRP A 263 -15.01 13.02 18.53
C TRP A 263 -14.92 12.49 19.95
N PHE A 264 -13.85 11.77 20.27
CA PHE A 264 -13.61 11.29 21.62
C PHE A 264 -13.38 12.45 22.61
N GLY A 265 -12.48 13.38 22.26
CA GLY A 265 -12.18 14.56 23.06
C GLY A 265 -13.40 15.48 23.23
N GLY A 266 -14.17 15.69 22.16
CA GLY A 266 -15.43 16.42 22.20
C GLY A 266 -16.45 15.79 23.15
N GLY A 267 -16.52 14.46 23.21
CA GLY A 267 -17.37 13.74 24.17
C GLY A 267 -16.96 13.99 25.63
N VAL A 268 -15.66 13.96 25.93
CA VAL A 268 -15.12 14.24 27.28
C VAL A 268 -15.40 15.67 27.70
N ILE A 269 -15.09 16.65 26.84
CA ILE A 269 -15.33 18.08 27.11
C ILE A 269 -16.82 18.36 27.27
N GLY A 270 -17.65 17.78 26.40
CA GLY A 270 -19.11 17.91 26.48
C GLY A 270 -19.67 17.39 27.80
N ARG A 271 -19.13 16.27 28.31
CA ARG A 271 -19.54 15.74 29.62
C ARG A 271 -19.15 16.67 30.77
N LEU A 272 -17.97 17.26 30.74
CA LEU A 272 -17.53 18.22 31.77
C LEU A 272 -18.40 19.47 31.78
N ALA A 273 -18.70 20.02 30.60
CA ALA A 273 -19.61 21.15 30.46
C ALA A 273 -21.03 20.81 30.97
N LEU A 274 -21.54 19.62 30.65
CA LEU A 274 -22.84 19.15 31.12
C LEU A 274 -22.87 19.04 32.66
N ASN A 275 -21.84 18.43 33.26
CA ASN A 275 -21.74 18.31 34.72
C ASN A 275 -21.69 19.69 35.40
N LEU A 276 -20.95 20.64 34.82
CA LEU A 276 -20.87 22.01 35.32
C LEU A 276 -22.25 22.70 35.28
N VAL A 277 -22.99 22.55 34.17
CA VAL A 277 -24.33 23.12 34.03
C VAL A 277 -25.32 22.47 35.01
N LEU A 278 -25.25 21.16 35.19
CA LEU A 278 -26.12 20.44 36.14
C LEU A 278 -25.80 20.78 37.60
N ALA A 279 -24.53 21.04 37.92
CA ALA A 279 -24.12 21.52 39.23
C ALA A 279 -24.67 22.93 39.51
N ALA A 280 -24.69 23.80 38.50
CA ALA A 280 -25.28 25.14 38.61
C ALA A 280 -26.82 25.12 38.65
N TYR A 281 -27.46 24.18 37.95
CA TYR A 281 -28.91 24.11 37.79
C TYR A 281 -29.43 22.67 37.92
N PRO A 282 -29.66 22.17 39.15
CA PRO A 282 -30.11 20.80 39.38
C PRO A 282 -31.49 20.49 38.76
N GLY A 283 -32.33 21.52 38.54
CA GLY A 283 -33.63 21.37 37.86
C GLY A 283 -33.54 20.97 36.38
N LEU A 284 -32.38 21.09 35.74
CA LEU A 284 -32.17 20.71 34.33
C LEU A 284 -31.92 19.21 34.12
N TRP A 285 -31.91 18.40 35.19
CA TRP A 285 -31.64 16.97 35.12
C TRP A 285 -32.59 16.22 34.17
N SER A 286 -33.90 16.49 34.25
CA SER A 286 -34.90 15.86 33.40
C SER A 286 -34.68 16.21 31.92
N LEU A 287 -34.32 17.46 31.64
CA LEU A 287 -34.03 17.93 30.28
C LEU A 287 -32.76 17.30 29.71
N ALA A 288 -31.71 17.16 30.52
CA ALA A 288 -30.47 16.50 30.13
C ALA A 288 -30.69 15.01 29.82
N VAL A 289 -31.44 14.30 30.66
CA VAL A 289 -31.79 12.88 30.43
C VAL A 289 -32.64 12.74 29.17
N ALA A 290 -33.62 13.63 28.95
CA ALA A 290 -34.43 13.62 27.73
C ALA A 290 -33.58 13.86 26.47
N ALA A 291 -32.63 14.81 26.51
CA ALA A 291 -31.75 15.10 25.39
C ALA A 291 -30.83 13.92 25.03
N VAL A 292 -30.20 13.30 26.03
CA VAL A 292 -29.35 12.11 25.81
C VAL A 292 -30.18 10.96 25.25
N THR A 293 -31.35 10.68 25.83
CA THR A 293 -32.26 9.63 25.37
C THR A 293 -32.72 9.88 23.94
N GLY A 294 -33.07 11.12 23.59
CA GLY A 294 -33.45 11.52 22.24
C GLY A 294 -32.33 11.32 21.23
N MET A 295 -31.09 11.71 21.56
CA MET A 295 -29.92 11.47 20.70
C MET A 295 -29.64 9.97 20.50
N THR A 296 -29.71 9.17 21.56
CA THR A 296 -29.49 7.72 21.46
C THR A 296 -30.59 7.05 20.62
N ALA A 297 -31.86 7.41 20.84
CA ALA A 297 -32.98 6.89 20.06
C ALA A 297 -32.86 7.27 18.59
N TYR A 298 -32.48 8.51 18.28
CA TYR A 298 -32.25 8.97 16.91
C TYR A 298 -31.09 8.22 16.23
N ALA A 299 -29.99 8.00 16.94
CA ALA A 299 -28.86 7.23 16.43
C ALA A 299 -29.27 5.77 16.15
N LEU A 300 -30.03 5.14 17.04
CA LEU A 300 -30.53 3.77 16.88
C LEU A 300 -31.53 3.67 15.71
N TYR A 301 -32.44 4.64 15.59
CA TYR A 301 -33.39 4.75 14.47
C TYR A 301 -32.65 4.85 13.14
N ARG A 302 -31.62 5.71 13.06
CA ARG A 302 -30.82 5.86 11.84
C ARG A 302 -30.00 4.61 11.52
N ALA A 303 -29.45 3.94 12.54
CA ALA A 303 -28.68 2.72 12.36
C ALA A 303 -29.54 1.54 11.88
N THR A 304 -30.83 1.50 12.27
CA THR A 304 -31.74 0.39 11.93
C THR A 304 -32.48 0.59 10.61
N LEU A 305 -32.75 1.84 10.19
CA LEU A 305 -33.59 2.12 9.01
C LEU A 305 -32.81 2.54 7.75
N ALA A 306 -31.50 2.76 7.83
CA ALA A 306 -30.68 3.11 6.67
C ALA A 306 -29.92 1.88 6.12
N PRO A 307 -30.26 1.33 4.94
CA PRO A 307 -29.59 0.15 4.35
C PRO A 307 -28.17 0.42 3.84
N ARG A 308 -27.67 1.65 3.99
CA ARG A 308 -26.28 2.03 3.70
C ARG A 308 -25.68 2.62 4.97
N LEU A 309 -25.19 1.74 5.83
CA LEU A 309 -24.44 2.13 7.01
C LEU A 309 -23.14 2.80 6.57
N GLU A 310 -23.12 4.13 6.59
CA GLU A 310 -21.88 4.89 6.61
C GLU A 310 -21.19 4.59 7.95
N PHE A 311 -20.37 3.54 7.96
CA PHE A 311 -19.63 3.08 9.14
C PHE A 311 -18.88 4.21 9.86
N GLY A 312 -18.47 5.26 9.13
CA GLY A 312 -17.85 6.45 9.70
C GLY A 312 -18.73 7.17 10.72
N LEU A 313 -20.02 7.39 10.44
CA LEU A 313 -20.89 8.12 11.38
C LEU A 313 -21.19 7.29 12.63
N ALA A 314 -21.43 5.99 12.47
CA ALA A 314 -21.64 5.08 13.60
C ALA A 314 -20.42 5.08 14.55
N TYR A 315 -19.21 5.03 13.98
CA TYR A 315 -17.98 5.05 14.75
C TYR A 315 -17.75 6.40 15.47
N ARG A 316 -18.06 7.53 14.82
CA ARG A 316 -18.02 8.87 15.45
C ARG A 316 -18.96 8.97 16.66
N VAL A 317 -20.19 8.49 16.52
CA VAL A 317 -21.17 8.49 17.62
C VAL A 317 -20.69 7.57 18.75
N LEU A 318 -20.17 6.38 18.43
CA LEU A 318 -19.64 5.45 19.42
C LEU A 318 -18.47 6.07 20.19
N LEU A 319 -17.54 6.75 19.50
CA LEU A 319 -16.44 7.45 20.15
C LEU A 319 -16.91 8.60 21.04
N ALA A 320 -17.86 9.42 20.59
CA ALA A 320 -18.42 10.49 21.40
C ALA A 320 -19.09 9.95 22.68
N VAL A 321 -19.85 8.86 22.56
CA VAL A 321 -20.48 8.18 23.71
C VAL A 321 -19.42 7.57 24.64
N SER A 322 -18.38 6.94 24.09
CA SER A 322 -17.30 6.37 24.90
C SER A 322 -16.55 7.45 25.69
N GLY A 323 -16.26 8.60 25.07
CA GLY A 323 -15.67 9.76 25.73
C GLY A 323 -16.58 10.31 26.82
N LEU A 324 -17.89 10.35 26.58
CA LEU A 324 -18.89 10.76 27.57
C LEU A 324 -18.90 9.84 28.80
N ILE A 325 -18.82 8.52 28.61
CA ILE A 325 -18.79 7.52 29.70
C ILE A 325 -17.49 7.64 30.50
N VAL A 326 -16.34 7.72 29.82
CA VAL A 326 -15.02 7.85 30.47
C VAL A 326 -14.93 9.14 31.26
N GLY A 327 -15.38 10.27 30.69
CA GLY A 327 -15.41 11.56 31.39
C GLY A 327 -16.30 11.57 32.63
N GLY A 328 -17.34 10.72 32.67
CA GLY A 328 -18.21 10.57 33.83
C GLY A 328 -17.68 9.64 34.93
N ARG A 329 -16.58 8.92 34.71
CA ARG A 329 -15.95 8.05 35.72
C ARG A 329 -14.74 8.68 36.41
N LEU A 330 -14.18 9.72 35.81
CA LEU A 330 -13.03 10.45 36.35
C LEU A 330 -13.43 11.52 37.38
N PHE A 331 -14.74 11.74 37.58
CA PHE A 331 -15.34 12.66 38.54
C PHE A 331 -16.51 11.97 39.23
#